data_AF-A0A3R7AQW9-F1
#
_entry.id   AF-A0A3R7AQW9-F1
#
_cell.length_a   1.000
_cell.length_b   1.000
_cell.length_c   1.000
_cell.angle_alpha   90.00
_cell.angle_beta   90.00
_cell.angle_gamma   90.00
#
_symmetry.space_group_name_H-M   'P 1'
#
loop_
_entity.id
_entity.type
_entity.pdbx_description
1 polymer ?
#
loop_
_entity_poly.entity_id
_entity_poly.type
_entity_poly.pdbx_seq_one_letter_code
_entity_poly.pdbx_strand_id
1 'polypeptide(L)'
;MTLLFKPMKLATTRVTSMPKGTLKQHRHLSSAASVAIWRAAQAVCFDVDSTVCSEEGIDVLAAHCGQGERVAAWTTKAMNGGVKFEDALAARLDIIKPSQKDIADCLRVHPPQLTPGIEALIKGLHARDVHVYFVSGGFRLMIAPV
;
A
#
# COMPACT_ATOMS: atom_id res chain seq x y z
N MET A 1 -15.52 27.57 7.52
CA MET A 1 -15.59 27.10 6.13
C MET A 1 -15.54 25.58 6.16
N THR A 2 -16.71 24.95 6.19
CA THR A 2 -16.87 23.53 6.54
C THR A 2 -16.63 22.68 5.30
N LEU A 3 -15.52 21.94 5.26
CA LEU A 3 -15.25 20.96 4.20
C LEU A 3 -16.19 19.76 4.40
N LEU A 4 -17.24 19.72 3.58
CA LEU A 4 -18.20 18.64 3.51
C LEU A 4 -17.55 17.45 2.79
N PHE A 5 -16.89 16.56 3.54
CA PHE A 5 -16.52 15.24 3.02
C PHE A 5 -17.81 14.47 2.73
N LYS A 6 -18.16 14.33 1.45
CA LYS A 6 -19.23 13.44 1.02
C LYS A 6 -18.76 12.00 1.26
N PRO A 7 -19.48 11.19 2.06
CA PRO A 7 -19.10 9.80 2.26
C PRO A 7 -19.25 9.04 0.94
N MET A 8 -18.14 8.45 0.49
CA MET A 8 -18.13 7.58 -0.70
C MET A 8 -18.89 6.29 -0.36
N LYS A 9 -20.02 6.05 -1.03
CA LYS A 9 -20.73 4.77 -0.95
C LYS A 9 -19.84 3.68 -1.55
N LEU A 10 -19.25 2.85 -0.70
CA LEU A 10 -18.49 1.68 -1.12
C LEU A 10 -19.49 0.64 -1.65
N ALA A 11 -19.49 0.40 -2.96
CA ALA A 11 -20.18 -0.75 -3.53
C ALA A 11 -19.38 -2.01 -3.16
N THR A 12 -19.91 -2.86 -2.27
CA THR A 12 -19.39 -4.20 -2.06
C THR A 12 -19.84 -5.08 -3.22
N THR A 13 -19.18 -4.95 -4.36
CA THR A 13 -19.39 -5.90 -5.46
C THR A 13 -18.70 -7.20 -5.10
N ARG A 14 -19.48 -8.28 -4.92
CA ARG A 14 -18.94 -9.65 -4.86
C ARG A 14 -18.16 -9.89 -6.14
N VAL A 15 -16.85 -10.08 -6.02
CA VAL A 15 -16.01 -10.54 -7.13
C VAL A 15 -16.44 -11.97 -7.45
N THR A 16 -17.20 -12.14 -8.54
CA THR A 16 -17.38 -13.45 -9.16
C THR A 16 -16.02 -13.91 -9.67
N SER A 17 -15.66 -15.17 -9.39
CA SER A 17 -14.35 -15.73 -9.72
C SER A 17 -13.96 -15.46 -11.17
N MET A 18 -12.84 -14.77 -11.38
CA MET A 18 -12.22 -14.64 -12.69
C MET A 18 -11.81 -16.03 -13.19
N PRO A 19 -12.03 -16.35 -14.48
CA PRO A 19 -11.55 -17.61 -15.06
C PRO A 19 -10.02 -17.68 -14.90
N LYS A 20 -9.51 -18.84 -14.48
CA LYS A 20 -8.07 -19.09 -14.35
C LYS A 20 -7.42 -19.03 -15.75
N GLY A 21 -7.03 -17.83 -16.16
CA GLY A 21 -6.18 -17.62 -17.31
C GLY A 21 -4.78 -18.16 -17.02
N THR A 22 -4.23 -18.94 -17.94
CA THR A 22 -2.82 -19.35 -17.95
C THR A 22 -1.95 -18.10 -17.82
N LEU A 23 -1.22 -17.96 -16.71
CA LEU A 23 -0.23 -16.90 -16.51
C LEU A 23 0.82 -17.03 -17.62
N LYS A 24 0.70 -16.22 -18.68
CA LYS A 24 1.71 -16.15 -19.74
C LYS A 24 2.99 -15.59 -19.12
N GLN A 25 4.11 -16.25 -19.42
CA GLN A 25 5.46 -15.89 -19.01
C GLN A 25 5.73 -14.38 -19.06
N HIS A 26 6.52 -13.87 -18.09
CA HIS A 26 6.98 -12.49 -18.02
C HIS A 26 7.61 -12.05 -19.35
N ARG A 27 6.86 -11.28 -20.16
CA ARG A 27 7.40 -10.66 -21.37
C ARG A 27 8.11 -9.38 -20.98
N HIS A 28 9.41 -9.31 -21.26
CA HIS A 28 10.13 -8.04 -21.18
C HIS A 28 9.57 -7.11 -22.27
N LEU A 29 8.90 -6.03 -21.85
CA LEU A 29 8.37 -5.01 -22.76
C LEU A 29 9.47 -4.01 -23.11
N SER A 30 9.51 -3.56 -24.36
CA SER A 30 10.36 -2.43 -24.73
C SER A 30 9.88 -1.15 -24.03
N SER A 31 10.78 -0.18 -23.83
CA SER A 31 10.43 1.10 -23.22
C SER A 31 9.29 1.81 -23.96
N ALA A 32 9.26 1.72 -25.30
CA ALA A 32 8.19 2.28 -26.11
C ALA A 32 6.83 1.64 -25.83
N ALA A 33 6.78 0.31 -25.67
CA ALA A 33 5.55 -0.40 -25.35
C ALA A 33 5.05 -0.05 -23.94
N SER A 34 5.94 0.03 -22.94
CA SER A 34 5.59 0.42 -21.57
C SER A 34 5.02 1.84 -21.52
N VAL A 35 5.62 2.79 -22.25
CA VAL A 35 5.12 4.17 -22.35
C VAL A 35 3.74 4.22 -23.03
N ALA A 36 3.52 3.41 -24.07
CA ALA A 36 2.21 3.34 -24.72
C ALA A 36 1.13 2.83 -23.77
N ILE A 37 1.41 1.77 -23.00
CA ILE A 37 0.50 1.25 -21.96
C ILE A 37 0.21 2.33 -20.91
N TRP A 38 1.24 3.00 -20.39
CA TRP A 38 1.08 4.06 -19.40
C TRP A 38 0.21 5.24 -19.89
N ARG A 39 0.37 5.62 -21.16
CA ARG A 39 -0.43 6.69 -21.78
C ARG A 39 -1.90 6.30 -21.96
N ALA A 40 -2.15 5.03 -22.28
CA ALA A 40 -3.50 4.50 -22.51
C ALA A 40 -4.18 3.95 -21.25
N ALA A 41 -3.51 3.92 -20.10
CA ALA A 41 -4.04 3.36 -18.87
C ALA A 41 -5.30 4.10 -18.40
N GLN A 42 -6.36 3.34 -18.12
CA GLN A 42 -7.62 3.84 -17.56
C GLN A 42 -7.69 3.66 -16.04
N ALA A 43 -6.82 2.81 -15.49
CA ALA A 43 -6.65 2.62 -14.07
C ALA A 43 -5.16 2.40 -13.74
N VAL A 44 -4.72 2.90 -12.59
CA VAL A 44 -3.37 2.68 -12.05
C VAL A 44 -3.52 2.27 -10.58
N CYS A 45 -2.90 1.15 -10.23
CA CYS A 45 -2.80 0.68 -8.86
C CYS A 45 -1.41 0.97 -8.32
N PHE A 46 -1.32 1.54 -7.13
CA PHE A 46 -0.07 1.72 -6.41
C PHE A 46 -0.02 0.79 -5.21
N ASP A 47 1.16 0.26 -4.94
CA ASP A 47 1.48 -0.19 -3.59
C ASP A 47 1.55 1.03 -2.64
N VAL A 48 1.48 0.79 -1.34
CA VAL A 48 1.52 1.86 -0.33
C VAL A 48 2.89 1.94 0.32
N ASP A 49 3.32 0.87 0.98
CA ASP A 49 4.58 0.83 1.71
C ASP A 49 5.75 0.93 0.71
N SER A 50 6.73 1.77 1.03
CA SER A 50 7.88 2.06 0.14
C SER A 50 7.50 2.50 -1.29
N THR A 51 6.28 2.99 -1.52
CA THR A 51 5.78 3.43 -2.84
C THR A 51 5.02 4.75 -2.73
N VAL A 52 3.79 4.75 -2.20
CA VAL A 52 3.03 5.99 -1.95
C VAL A 52 3.54 6.66 -0.68
N CYS A 53 3.84 5.85 0.33
CA CYS A 53 4.52 6.27 1.55
C CYS A 53 5.99 5.89 1.46
N SER A 54 6.86 6.71 2.06
CA SER A 54 8.31 6.46 2.05
C SER A 54 8.76 5.42 3.09
N GLU A 55 7.86 4.96 3.95
CA GLU A 55 8.14 4.11 5.09
C GLU A 55 7.33 2.81 5.01
N GLU A 56 7.74 1.81 5.78
CA GLU A 56 7.00 0.57 6.01
C GLU A 56 6.05 0.76 7.20
N GLY A 57 4.73 0.80 6.97
CA GLY A 57 3.77 1.13 8.02
C GLY A 57 3.82 0.20 9.25
N ILE A 58 4.15 -1.08 9.04
CA ILE A 58 4.31 -2.05 10.13
C ILE A 58 5.56 -1.79 10.99
N ASP A 59 6.64 -1.26 10.40
CA ASP A 59 7.87 -0.93 11.11
C ASP A 59 7.67 0.35 11.93
N VAL A 60 6.94 1.34 11.39
CA VAL A 60 6.53 2.55 12.14
C VAL A 60 5.67 2.16 13.35
N LEU A 61 4.68 1.28 13.16
CA LEU A 61 3.85 0.75 14.26
C LEU A 61 4.69 0.01 15.30
N ALA A 62 5.63 -0.83 14.86
CA ALA A 62 6.49 -1.57 15.76
C ALA A 62 7.38 -0.63 16.60
N ALA A 63 7.95 0.40 16.00
CA ALA A 63 8.73 1.41 16.70
C ALA A 63 7.87 2.13 17.76
N HIS A 64 6.64 2.51 17.42
CA HIS A 64 5.69 3.09 18.36
C HIS A 64 5.40 2.16 19.56
N CYS A 65 5.29 0.85 19.31
CA CYS A 65 5.09 -0.16 20.35
C CYS A 65 6.38 -0.60 21.07
N GLY A 66 7.54 0.00 20.78
CA GLY A 66 8.83 -0.36 21.39
C GLY A 66 9.46 -1.66 20.87
N GLN A 67 8.99 -2.18 19.73
CA GLN A 67 9.37 -3.46 19.15
C GLN A 67 10.12 -3.32 17.80
N GLY A 68 10.53 -2.10 17.45
CA GLY A 68 11.08 -1.76 16.13
C GLY A 68 12.23 -2.65 15.66
N GLU A 69 13.26 -2.86 16.48
CA GLU A 69 14.44 -3.66 16.10
C GLU A 69 14.07 -5.11 15.75
N ARG A 70 13.18 -5.72 16.54
CA ARG A 70 12.74 -7.11 16.34
C ARG A 70 11.96 -7.27 15.04
N VAL A 71 11.13 -6.28 14.70
CA VAL A 71 10.30 -6.29 13.51
C VAL A 71 11.14 -5.97 12.26
N ALA A 72 12.04 -5.00 12.32
CA ALA A 72 12.93 -4.63 11.21
C ALA A 72 13.81 -5.81 10.73
N ALA A 73 14.23 -6.68 11.65
CA ALA A 73 14.96 -7.90 11.30
C ALA A 73 14.11 -8.87 10.46
N TRP A 74 12.80 -8.96 10.71
CA TRP A 74 11.87 -9.75 9.90
C TRP A 74 11.55 -9.07 8.57
N THR A 75 11.39 -7.75 8.55
CA THR A 75 11.17 -6.97 7.32
C THR A 75 12.34 -7.17 6.35
N THR A 76 13.58 -7.04 6.82
CA THR A 76 14.79 -7.31 6.02
C THR A 76 14.81 -8.75 5.46
N LYS A 77 14.46 -9.75 6.28
CA LYS A 77 14.41 -11.16 5.83
C LYS A 77 13.36 -11.39 4.74
N ALA A 78 12.20 -10.76 4.88
CA ALA A 78 11.11 -10.86 3.92
C ALA A 78 11.48 -10.21 2.58
N MET A 79 12.03 -8.98 2.62
CA MET A 79 12.43 -8.24 1.41
C MET A 79 13.55 -8.92 0.63
N ASN A 80 14.45 -9.65 1.32
CA ASN A 80 15.51 -10.44 0.67
C ASN A 80 15.01 -11.76 0.06
N GLY A 81 13.70 -12.06 0.13
CA GLY A 81 13.09 -13.28 -0.41
C GLY A 81 13.42 -14.54 0.40
N GLY A 82 13.96 -14.40 1.62
CA GLY A 82 14.36 -15.53 2.47
C GLY A 82 13.21 -16.18 3.24
N VAL A 83 12.02 -15.57 3.24
CA VAL A 83 10.84 -16.03 3.98
C VAL A 83 9.59 -15.74 3.15
N LYS A 84 8.56 -16.59 3.25
CA LYS A 84 7.26 -16.32 2.64
C LYS A 84 6.62 -15.08 3.27
N PHE A 85 5.84 -14.34 2.48
CA PHE A 85 5.19 -13.12 2.93
C PHE A 85 4.29 -13.36 4.15
N GLU A 86 3.47 -14.40 4.12
CA GLU A 86 2.50 -14.74 5.17
C GLU A 86 3.20 -15.07 6.49
N ASP A 87 4.29 -15.84 6.42
CA ASP A 87 5.09 -16.23 7.59
C ASP A 87 5.77 -14.99 8.21
N ALA A 88 6.33 -14.11 7.38
CA ALA A 88 6.95 -12.88 7.85
C ALA A 88 5.93 -11.90 8.44
N LEU A 89 4.74 -11.79 7.85
CA LEU A 89 3.66 -10.96 8.40
C LEU A 89 3.17 -11.52 9.74
N ALA A 90 2.91 -12.82 9.83
CA ALA A 90 2.48 -13.46 11.07
C ALA A 90 3.50 -13.27 12.21
N ALA A 91 4.79 -13.44 11.93
CA ALA A 91 5.85 -13.24 12.91
C ALA A 91 5.91 -11.79 13.42
N ARG A 92 5.79 -10.80 12.51
CA ARG A 92 5.78 -9.37 12.90
C ARG A 92 4.54 -9.03 13.74
N LEU A 93 3.37 -9.53 13.37
CA LEU A 93 2.14 -9.33 14.13
C LEU A 93 2.19 -9.97 15.53
N ASP A 94 2.79 -11.16 15.68
CA ASP A 94 2.96 -11.78 16.99
C ASP A 94 3.97 -11.03 17.88
N ILE A 95 4.95 -10.35 17.30
CA ILE A 95 5.89 -9.50 18.05
C ILE A 95 5.22 -8.21 18.54
N ILE A 96 4.40 -7.58 17.69
CA ILE A 96 3.79 -6.26 17.97
C ILE A 96 2.53 -6.42 18.83
N LYS A 97 1.68 -7.41 18.51
CA LYS A 97 0.33 -7.61 19.06
C LYS A 97 -0.49 -6.31 19.12
N PRO A 98 -0.63 -5.57 18.00
CA PRO A 98 -1.18 -4.23 18.03
C PRO A 98 -2.68 -4.25 18.28
N SER A 99 -3.16 -3.32 19.11
CA SER A 99 -4.56 -2.97 19.22
C SER A 99 -4.94 -1.88 18.20
N GLN A 100 -6.23 -1.68 17.95
CA GLN A 100 -6.69 -0.55 17.13
C GLN A 100 -6.30 0.81 17.73
N LYS A 101 -6.21 0.89 19.06
CA LYS A 101 -5.79 2.10 19.77
C LYS A 101 -4.33 2.42 19.47
N ASP A 102 -3.45 1.43 19.48
CA ASP A 102 -2.02 1.63 19.18
C ASP A 102 -1.83 2.16 17.76
N ILE A 103 -2.60 1.65 16.79
CA ILE A 103 -2.56 2.15 15.41
C ILE A 103 -3.01 3.61 15.33
N ALA A 104 -4.11 3.96 16.02
CA ALA A 104 -4.62 5.34 16.02
C ALA A 104 -3.66 6.32 16.73
N ASP A 105 -3.07 5.90 17.85
CA ASP A 105 -2.09 6.70 18.58
C ASP A 105 -0.79 6.86 17.78
N CYS A 106 -0.34 5.81 17.10
CA CYS A 106 0.78 5.86 16.18
C CYS A 106 0.54 6.89 15.07
N LEU A 107 -0.60 6.84 14.37
CA LEU A 107 -0.91 7.76 13.26
C LEU A 107 -1.05 9.23 13.71
N ARG A 108 -1.47 9.46 14.95
CA ARG A 108 -1.56 10.80 15.53
C ARG A 108 -0.18 11.41 15.77
N VAL A 109 0.79 10.59 16.18
CA VAL A 109 2.16 11.04 16.48
C VAL A 109 3.03 11.06 15.22
N HIS A 110 2.82 10.09 14.33
CA HIS A 110 3.60 9.86 13.12
C HIS A 110 2.66 9.70 11.92
N PRO A 111 2.15 10.81 11.34
CA PRO A 111 1.31 10.74 10.16
C PRO A 111 2.10 10.18 8.95
N PRO A 112 1.44 9.53 7.98
CA PRO A 112 2.10 8.96 6.81
C PRO A 112 2.94 9.99 6.06
N GLN A 113 4.21 9.64 5.82
CA GLN A 113 5.12 10.46 5.02
C GLN A 113 5.00 10.06 3.55
N LEU A 114 4.52 10.97 2.71
CA LEU A 114 4.32 10.71 1.29
C LEU A 114 5.64 10.74 0.52
N THR A 115 5.78 9.82 -0.42
CA THR A 115 6.92 9.80 -1.35
C THR A 115 6.92 11.07 -2.20
N PRO A 116 8.08 11.76 -2.35
CA PRO A 116 8.16 12.98 -3.16
C PRO A 116 7.59 12.80 -4.58
N GLY A 117 6.66 13.67 -4.95
CA GLY A 117 6.04 13.67 -6.28
C GLY A 117 4.81 12.76 -6.43
N ILE A 118 4.46 11.92 -5.45
CA ILE A 118 3.28 11.04 -5.54
C ILE A 118 1.98 11.83 -5.64
N GLU A 119 1.86 12.92 -4.88
CA GLU A 119 0.68 13.79 -4.91
C GLU A 119 0.49 14.43 -6.29
N ALA A 120 1.58 14.94 -6.88
CA ALA A 120 1.57 15.52 -8.22
C ALA A 120 1.24 14.47 -9.29
N LEU A 121 1.76 13.25 -9.15
CA LEU A 121 1.47 12.13 -10.04
C LEU A 121 -0.01 11.74 -9.99
N ILE A 122 -0.57 11.52 -8.80
CA ILE A 122 -1.99 11.16 -8.60
C ILE A 122 -2.88 12.28 -9.14
N LYS A 123 -2.56 13.54 -8.87
CA LYS A 123 -3.28 14.70 -9.43
C LYS A 123 -3.26 14.70 -10.96
N GLY A 124 -2.12 14.39 -11.57
CA GLY A 124 -1.99 14.27 -13.03
C GLY A 124 -2.78 13.10 -13.62
N LEU A 125 -2.89 11.98 -12.91
CA LEU A 125 -3.72 10.83 -13.31
C LEU A 125 -5.21 11.17 -13.24
N HIS A 126 -5.66 11.80 -12.16
CA HIS A 126 -7.05 12.24 -12.03
C HIS A 126 -7.43 13.28 -13.09
N ALA A 127 -6.52 14.21 -13.43
CA ALA A 127 -6.75 15.18 -14.50
C ALA A 127 -6.92 14.54 -15.91
N ARG A 128 -6.54 13.27 -16.06
CA ARG A 128 -6.71 12.46 -17.28
C ARG A 128 -7.87 11.46 -17.18
N ASP A 129 -8.73 11.60 -16.17
CA ASP A 129 -9.82 10.65 -15.85
C ASP A 129 -9.35 9.21 -15.63
N VAL A 130 -8.10 9.04 -15.14
CA VAL A 130 -7.55 7.73 -14.79
C VAL A 130 -7.94 7.38 -13.36
N HIS A 131 -8.51 6.20 -13.13
CA HIS A 131 -8.84 5.71 -11.80
C HIS A 131 -7.57 5.32 -11.03
N VAL A 132 -7.43 5.81 -9.80
CA VAL A 132 -6.30 5.47 -8.93
C VAL A 132 -6.77 4.55 -7.80
N TYR A 133 -6.01 3.48 -7.55
CA TYR A 133 -6.27 2.53 -6.48
C TYR A 133 -5.00 2.28 -5.66
N PHE A 134 -5.17 2.02 -4.37
CA PHE A 134 -4.11 1.52 -3.51
C PHE A 134 -4.33 0.03 -3.24
N VAL A 135 -3.27 -0.76 -3.41
CA VAL A 135 -3.24 -2.19 -3.17
C VAL A 135 -2.10 -2.46 -2.20
N SER A 136 -2.42 -2.82 -0.96
CA SER A 136 -1.42 -2.99 0.09
C SER A 136 -1.76 -4.18 0.97
N GLY A 137 -0.72 -4.81 1.53
CA GLY A 137 -0.81 -5.81 2.59
C GLY A 137 -0.88 -5.22 4.01
N GLY A 138 -0.82 -3.89 4.14
CA GLY A 138 -0.79 -3.17 5.40
C GLY A 138 -2.16 -2.99 6.06
N PHE A 139 -2.18 -2.27 7.18
CA PHE A 139 -3.40 -2.03 7.93
C PHE A 139 -4.27 -0.98 7.25
N ARG A 140 -5.54 -1.30 7.01
CA ARG A 140 -6.51 -0.35 6.42
C ARG A 140 -6.58 0.98 7.19
N LEU A 141 -6.46 0.95 8.51
CA LEU A 141 -6.47 2.16 9.34
C LEU A 141 -5.27 3.08 9.07
N MET A 142 -4.13 2.52 8.67
CA MET A 142 -2.93 3.29 8.31
C MET A 142 -2.96 3.81 6.87
N ILE A 143 -3.71 3.14 6.00
CA ILE A 143 -3.86 3.53 4.58
C ILE A 143 -4.97 4.57 4.40
N ALA A 144 -6.04 4.51 5.18
CA ALA A 144 -7.20 5.41 5.03
C ALA A 144 -6.90 6.92 5.06
N PRO A 145 -5.87 7.42 5.79
CA PRO A 145 -5.48 8.84 5.76
C PRO A 145 -4.69 9.27 4.51
N VAL A 146 -4.21 8.31 3.70
CA VAL A 146 -3.44 8.53 2.47
C VAL A 146 -4.38 8.80 1.30
#